data_AF-A0A0G1BDC9-F1
#
_entry.id   AF-A0A0G1BDC9-F1
#
_cell.length_a   1.000
_cell.length_b   1.000
_cell.length_c   1.000
_cell.angle_alpha   90.00
_cell.angle_beta   90.00
_cell.angle_gamma   90.00
#
_symmetry.space_group_name_H-M   'P 1'
#
loop_
_entity.id
_entity.type
_entity.pdbx_description
1 polymer ?
#
loop_
_entity_poly.entity_id
_entity_poly.type
_entity_poly.pdbx_seq_one_letter_code
_entity_poly.pdbx_strand_id
1 'polypeptide(L)'
;MGRVYGLNVISLWPYCLRSTGPERSIKMAQSAGYDGIQALPMKFWSYKRIKEWEKDVISFEDAFGFGPLWKALLRQLGLIGEPAPLLLDWLLFGRRISPFFPQAIPVAHHWQRGVAVEVHPELSTSREEYLDFCAKGGKLCWDTLHVRRKKRDGSPGIDGWEKLFDALPEGAVELIHVHLEKAETSAYLSGASAESAEMLSALGRKFLQAPAIIEVFPPLKNLRTTLRLLSDVLTVTQKWLG
;
A
#
# COMPACT_ATOMS: atom_id res chain seq x y z
N MET A 1 -14.04 17.25 -8.34
CA MET A 1 -13.13 16.21 -8.87
C MET A 1 -13.31 14.99 -7.98
N GLY A 2 -13.40 13.79 -8.56
CA GLY A 2 -13.55 12.55 -7.78
C GLY A 2 -12.23 12.12 -7.13
N ARG A 3 -12.30 11.21 -6.16
CA ARG A 3 -11.11 10.59 -5.54
C ARG A 3 -10.32 9.81 -6.60
N VAL A 4 -9.00 9.86 -6.51
CA VAL A 4 -8.06 9.10 -7.37
C VAL A 4 -7.82 7.71 -6.77
N TYR A 5 -7.90 6.66 -7.59
CA TYR A 5 -7.67 5.27 -7.20
C TYR A 5 -6.48 4.67 -7.93
N GLY A 6 -5.49 4.22 -7.18
CA GLY A 6 -4.30 3.54 -7.70
C GLY A 6 -4.27 2.07 -7.35
N LEU A 7 -3.39 1.34 -8.02
CA LEU A 7 -3.11 -0.06 -7.72
C LEU A 7 -1.64 -0.23 -7.34
N ASN A 8 -1.38 -0.92 -6.22
CA ASN A 8 -0.02 -1.31 -5.87
C ASN A 8 0.52 -2.32 -6.89
N VAL A 9 1.70 -2.06 -7.44
CA VAL A 9 2.24 -2.87 -8.55
C VAL A 9 2.54 -4.32 -8.15
N ILE A 10 2.72 -4.62 -6.85
CA ILE A 10 2.87 -6.01 -6.38
C ILE A 10 1.59 -6.80 -6.57
N SER A 11 0.42 -6.17 -6.47
CA SER A 11 -0.89 -6.79 -6.74
C SER A 11 -1.06 -7.29 -8.18
N LEU A 12 -0.10 -6.98 -9.06
CA LEU A 12 -0.07 -7.45 -10.44
C LEU A 12 0.98 -8.54 -10.68
N TRP A 13 1.62 -9.09 -9.64
CA TRP A 13 2.58 -10.18 -9.83
C TRP A 13 1.93 -11.40 -10.51
N PRO A 14 2.62 -12.06 -11.46
CA PRO A 14 3.99 -11.79 -11.93
C PRO A 14 4.06 -10.80 -13.11
N TYR A 15 2.94 -10.21 -13.51
CA TYR A 15 2.85 -9.33 -14.67
C TYR A 15 3.60 -8.00 -14.51
N CYS A 16 3.82 -7.56 -13.27
CA CYS A 16 4.62 -6.38 -12.97
C CYS A 16 6.14 -6.59 -13.15
N LEU A 17 6.63 -7.78 -13.51
CA LEU A 17 8.06 -8.02 -13.67
C LEU A 17 8.58 -7.67 -15.08
N ARG A 18 9.92 -7.69 -15.19
CA ARG A 18 10.72 -7.41 -16.40
C ARG A 18 10.86 -5.92 -16.73
N SER A 19 11.62 -5.62 -17.77
CA SER A 19 11.92 -4.26 -18.23
C SER A 19 10.68 -3.47 -18.64
N THR A 20 9.67 -4.13 -19.18
CA THR A 20 8.36 -3.56 -19.56
C THR A 20 7.32 -3.65 -18.45
N GLY A 21 7.74 -3.99 -17.23
CA GLY A 21 6.88 -4.11 -16.06
C GLY A 21 6.08 -2.84 -15.76
N PRO A 22 6.67 -1.62 -15.78
CA PRO A 22 5.93 -0.38 -15.52
C PRO A 22 4.76 -0.18 -16.50
N GLU A 23 5.02 -0.23 -17.81
CA GLU A 23 4.01 0.04 -18.84
C GLU A 23 2.91 -1.02 -18.82
N ARG A 24 3.29 -2.28 -18.57
CA ARG A 24 2.31 -3.37 -18.43
C ARG A 24 1.44 -3.19 -17.18
N SER A 25 2.04 -2.79 -16.06
CA SER A 25 1.30 -2.56 -14.82
C SER A 25 0.29 -1.43 -14.98
N ILE A 26 0.70 -0.31 -15.55
CA ILE A 26 -0.17 0.85 -15.83
C ILE A 26 -1.31 0.44 -16.75
N LYS A 27 -1.01 -0.24 -17.87
CA LYS A 27 -2.03 -0.72 -18.80
C LYS A 27 -3.04 -1.64 -18.11
N MET A 28 -2.57 -2.55 -17.24
CA MET A 28 -3.45 -3.45 -16.50
C MET A 28 -4.30 -2.71 -15.46
N ALA A 29 -3.72 -1.76 -14.71
CA ALA A 29 -4.44 -0.95 -13.75
C ALA A 29 -5.55 -0.14 -14.44
N GLN A 30 -5.22 0.58 -15.52
CA GLN A 30 -6.19 1.33 -16.32
C GLN A 30 -7.26 0.43 -16.93
N SER A 31 -6.90 -0.77 -17.41
CA SER A 31 -7.87 -1.74 -17.92
C SER A 31 -8.83 -2.27 -16.86
N ALA A 32 -8.45 -2.24 -15.58
CA ALA A 32 -9.30 -2.61 -14.46
C ALA A 32 -10.07 -1.42 -13.86
N GLY A 33 -9.89 -0.21 -14.41
CA GLY A 33 -10.61 1.01 -14.02
C GLY A 33 -9.86 1.96 -13.08
N TYR A 34 -8.59 1.67 -12.76
CA TYR A 34 -7.77 2.52 -11.89
C TYR A 34 -7.18 3.70 -12.65
N ASP A 35 -6.92 4.80 -11.94
CA ASP A 35 -6.32 6.02 -12.52
C ASP A 35 -4.80 5.89 -12.74
N GLY A 36 -4.14 5.02 -11.96
CA GLY A 36 -2.69 4.86 -12.00
C GLY A 36 -2.18 3.77 -11.08
N ILE A 37 -0.89 3.85 -10.74
CA ILE A 37 -0.21 2.87 -9.91
C ILE A 37 0.47 3.51 -8.69
N GLN A 38 0.69 2.73 -7.65
CA GLN A 38 1.78 2.98 -6.70
C GLN A 38 3.05 2.28 -7.20
N ALA A 39 4.11 3.07 -7.40
CA ALA A 39 5.39 2.56 -7.85
C ALA A 39 6.23 2.02 -6.69
N LEU A 40 6.93 0.92 -6.94
CA LEU A 40 7.85 0.28 -6.00
C LEU A 40 9.20 0.06 -6.69
N PRO A 41 10.29 -0.20 -5.94
CA PRO A 41 11.62 -0.38 -6.50
C PRO A 41 11.80 -1.78 -7.11
N MET A 42 10.87 -2.16 -7.99
CA MET A 42 10.75 -3.48 -8.58
C MET A 42 12.02 -3.89 -9.34
N LYS A 43 12.31 -5.18 -9.24
CA LYS A 43 13.43 -5.83 -9.91
C LYS A 43 13.21 -5.82 -11.41
N PHE A 44 14.29 -5.55 -12.14
CA PHE A 44 14.32 -5.53 -13.61
C PHE A 44 13.53 -4.40 -14.29
N TRP A 45 12.90 -3.48 -13.56
CA TRP A 45 12.31 -2.28 -14.16
C TRP A 45 13.39 -1.38 -14.77
N SER A 46 13.10 -0.84 -15.96
CA SER A 46 13.98 0.14 -16.60
C SER A 46 13.66 1.56 -16.15
N TYR A 47 14.38 2.03 -15.14
CA TYR A 47 14.21 3.39 -14.61
C TYR A 47 14.79 4.49 -15.50
N LYS A 48 15.48 4.15 -16.59
CA LYS A 48 15.96 5.14 -17.58
C LYS A 48 14.80 5.84 -18.31
N ARG A 49 13.62 5.23 -18.31
CA ARG A 49 12.41 5.72 -19.02
C ARG A 49 11.33 6.20 -18.05
N ILE A 50 11.68 6.57 -16.81
CA ILE A 50 10.73 7.06 -15.78
C ILE A 50 9.80 8.14 -16.33
N LYS A 51 10.36 9.10 -17.10
CA LYS A 51 9.60 10.22 -17.68
C LYS A 51 8.42 9.81 -18.57
N GLU A 52 8.44 8.59 -19.10
CA GLU A 52 7.39 8.11 -19.99
C GLU A 52 6.14 7.64 -19.24
N TRP A 53 6.29 7.27 -17.97
CA TRP A 53 5.23 6.68 -17.16
C TRP A 53 5.03 7.36 -15.80
N GLU A 54 5.85 8.36 -15.45
CA GLU A 54 5.75 9.07 -14.18
C GLU A 54 4.36 9.68 -13.98
N LYS A 55 3.73 10.18 -15.03
CA LYS A 55 2.39 10.81 -14.98
C LYS A 55 1.28 9.87 -14.47
N ASP A 56 1.49 8.56 -14.59
CA ASP A 56 0.53 7.52 -14.18
C ASP A 56 0.87 6.96 -12.78
N VAL A 57 1.85 7.54 -12.09
CA VAL A 57 2.25 7.19 -10.72
C VAL A 57 1.53 8.12 -9.74
N ILE A 58 0.71 7.55 -8.87
CA ILE A 58 -0.07 8.28 -7.84
C ILE A 58 0.74 8.41 -6.56
N SER A 59 1.41 7.33 -6.16
CA SER A 59 2.30 7.29 -5.00
C SER A 59 3.50 6.40 -5.29
N PHE A 60 4.52 6.49 -4.44
CA PHE A 60 5.66 5.58 -4.49
C PHE A 60 6.23 5.34 -3.11
N GLU A 61 6.88 4.19 -2.97
CA GLU A 61 7.35 3.72 -1.67
C GLU A 61 8.67 2.97 -1.81
N ASP A 62 9.51 3.04 -0.78
CA ASP A 62 10.75 2.26 -0.70
C ASP A 62 10.48 0.77 -0.43
N ALA A 63 11.47 -0.09 -0.66
CA ALA A 63 11.33 -1.51 -0.32
C ALA A 63 11.26 -1.67 1.21
N PHE A 64 10.16 -2.26 1.71
CA PHE A 64 10.00 -2.62 3.13
C PHE A 64 11.14 -3.53 3.63
N GLY A 65 11.59 -4.45 2.77
CA GLY A 65 12.72 -5.36 3.04
C GLY A 65 13.68 -5.38 1.85
N PHE A 66 14.95 -5.02 2.08
CA PHE A 66 15.99 -5.10 1.06
C PHE A 66 17.29 -5.68 1.62
N GLY A 67 17.90 -6.60 0.89
CA GLY A 67 19.16 -7.21 1.30
C GLY A 67 19.61 -8.33 0.37
N PRO A 68 20.78 -8.92 0.66
CA PRO A 68 21.31 -10.04 -0.10
C PRO A 68 20.48 -11.32 0.11
N LEU A 69 20.52 -12.23 -0.88
CA LEU A 69 19.75 -13.49 -0.88
C LEU A 69 20.00 -14.34 0.38
N TRP A 70 21.25 -14.40 0.86
CA TRP A 70 21.59 -15.19 2.05
C TRP A 70 20.82 -14.71 3.30
N LYS A 71 20.56 -13.39 3.44
CA LYS A 71 19.73 -12.88 4.53
C LYS A 71 18.27 -13.32 4.37
N ALA A 72 17.76 -13.34 3.14
CA ALA A 72 16.40 -13.84 2.87
C ALA A 72 16.25 -15.31 3.23
N LEU A 73 17.26 -16.13 2.89
CA LEU A 73 17.29 -17.55 3.25
C LEU A 73 17.38 -17.76 4.76
N LEU A 74 18.27 -17.03 5.46
CA LEU A 74 18.38 -17.12 6.92
C LEU A 74 17.09 -16.66 7.62
N ARG A 75 16.41 -15.63 7.10
CA ARG A 75 15.11 -15.17 7.62
C ARG A 75 14.03 -16.23 7.40
N GLN A 76 14.01 -16.86 6.23
CA GLN A 76 13.08 -17.95 5.93
C GLN A 76 13.25 -19.16 6.87
N LEU A 77 14.48 -19.39 7.35
CA LEU A 77 14.82 -20.41 8.34
C LEU A 77 14.59 -19.96 9.79
N GLY A 78 14.14 -18.73 10.04
CA GLY A 78 13.92 -18.18 11.39
C GLY A 78 15.21 -17.85 12.15
N LEU A 79 16.36 -17.81 11.47
CA LEU A 79 17.68 -17.61 12.10
C LEU A 79 18.01 -16.13 12.32
N ILE A 80 17.39 -15.25 11.54
CA ILE A 80 17.51 -13.79 11.69
C ILE A 80 16.14 -13.13 11.50
N GLY A 81 15.96 -11.96 12.11
CA GLY A 81 14.77 -11.13 11.97
C GLY A 81 14.97 -9.95 11.02
N GLU A 82 14.12 -8.93 11.20
CA GLU A 82 14.23 -7.66 10.49
C GLU A 82 15.55 -6.94 10.84
N PRO A 83 16.17 -6.21 9.89
CA PRO A 83 15.64 -5.79 8.58
C PRO A 83 15.98 -6.74 7.41
N ALA A 84 16.25 -8.03 7.64
CA ALA A 84 16.49 -8.98 6.55
C ALA A 84 15.24 -9.08 5.64
N PRO A 85 15.35 -9.13 4.31
CA PRO A 85 14.20 -9.27 3.41
C PRO A 85 13.54 -10.66 3.55
N LEU A 86 12.25 -10.78 3.26
CA LEU A 86 11.66 -12.08 2.95
C LEU A 86 12.15 -12.58 1.59
N LEU A 87 11.99 -13.88 1.30
CA LEU A 87 12.33 -14.41 -0.02
C LEU A 87 11.52 -13.74 -1.14
N LEU A 88 10.24 -13.45 -0.87
CA LEU A 88 9.38 -12.73 -1.80
C LEU A 88 9.88 -11.30 -2.04
N ASP A 89 10.22 -10.54 -0.99
CA ASP A 89 10.79 -9.19 -1.12
C ASP A 89 12.06 -9.20 -1.97
N TRP A 90 12.94 -10.18 -1.76
CA TRP A 90 14.17 -10.33 -2.55
C TRP A 90 13.88 -10.63 -4.04
N LEU A 91 12.83 -11.39 -4.34
CA LEU A 91 12.40 -11.66 -5.71
C LEU A 91 11.79 -10.42 -6.38
N LEU A 92 11.04 -9.63 -5.61
CA LEU A 92 10.29 -8.48 -6.10
C LEU A 92 11.15 -7.22 -6.27
N PHE A 93 12.04 -6.91 -5.33
CA PHE A 93 12.74 -5.63 -5.28
C PHE A 93 14.16 -5.70 -5.85
N GLY A 94 14.49 -4.74 -6.70
CA GLY A 94 15.81 -4.58 -7.31
C GLY A 94 16.71 -3.59 -6.59
N ARG A 95 16.15 -2.75 -5.71
CA ARG A 95 16.86 -1.73 -4.93
C ARG A 95 16.08 -1.42 -3.66
N ARG A 96 16.74 -0.76 -2.71
CA ARG A 96 16.10 -0.29 -1.46
C ARG A 96 15.23 0.94 -1.70
N ILE A 97 15.78 1.94 -2.39
CA ILE A 97 15.17 3.26 -2.53
C ILE A 97 14.45 3.35 -3.88
N SER A 98 13.20 3.78 -3.86
CA SER A 98 12.43 4.04 -5.06
C SER A 98 12.93 5.28 -5.80
N PRO A 99 12.79 5.33 -7.14
CA PRO A 99 12.99 6.58 -7.85
C PRO A 99 12.03 7.66 -7.35
N PHE A 100 12.46 8.92 -7.45
CA PHE A 100 11.61 10.05 -7.10
C PHE A 100 10.66 10.40 -8.25
N PHE A 101 9.38 10.58 -7.93
CA PHE A 101 8.32 11.00 -8.85
C PHE A 101 7.73 12.31 -8.34
N PRO A 102 8.07 13.48 -8.91
CA PRO A 102 7.78 14.79 -8.32
C PRO A 102 6.30 15.09 -8.00
N GLN A 103 5.39 14.50 -8.76
CA GLN A 103 3.95 14.69 -8.67
C GLN A 103 3.23 13.61 -7.84
N ALA A 104 3.94 12.55 -7.47
CA ALA A 104 3.37 11.42 -6.75
C ALA A 104 3.64 11.55 -5.26
N ILE A 105 2.75 10.98 -4.43
CA ILE A 105 2.87 11.02 -2.97
C ILE A 105 3.98 10.03 -2.53
N PRO A 106 5.09 10.50 -1.92
CA PRO A 106 6.06 9.60 -1.30
C PRO A 106 5.50 8.99 -0.02
N VAL A 107 5.67 7.68 0.15
CA VAL A 107 5.28 6.93 1.35
C VAL A 107 6.52 6.40 2.07
N ALA A 108 6.54 6.53 3.40
CA ALA A 108 7.65 6.08 4.26
C ALA A 108 7.19 5.23 5.45
N HIS A 109 7.99 4.21 5.77
CA HIS A 109 7.83 3.32 6.94
C HIS A 109 8.58 3.80 8.19
N HIS A 110 8.92 5.09 8.24
CA HIS A 110 9.65 5.69 9.36
C HIS A 110 9.26 7.17 9.48
N TRP A 111 9.42 7.72 10.69
CA TRP A 111 9.09 9.12 10.96
C TRP A 111 9.90 10.08 10.09
N GLN A 112 9.26 10.68 9.10
CA GLN A 112 9.86 11.63 8.18
C GLN A 112 8.85 12.72 7.82
N ARG A 113 9.30 13.98 7.81
CA ARG A 113 8.46 15.11 7.37
C ARG A 113 8.53 15.29 5.86
N GLY A 114 7.46 15.83 5.28
CA GLY A 114 7.34 16.07 3.84
C GLY A 114 7.03 14.82 3.00
N VAL A 115 6.67 13.72 3.66
CA VAL A 115 6.19 12.47 3.06
C VAL A 115 4.99 11.95 3.85
N ALA A 116 4.17 11.10 3.24
CA ALA A 116 3.12 10.38 3.94
C ALA A 116 3.74 9.21 4.72
N VAL A 117 3.65 9.24 6.05
CA VAL A 117 4.16 8.15 6.91
C VAL A 117 3.08 7.10 7.07
N GLU A 118 3.38 5.86 6.71
CA GLU A 118 2.43 4.76 6.85
C GLU A 118 2.19 4.41 8.33
N VAL A 119 0.92 4.28 8.69
CA VAL A 119 0.52 3.86 10.03
C VAL A 119 0.66 2.35 10.16
N HIS A 120 1.65 1.89 10.93
CA HIS A 120 1.86 0.46 11.15
C HIS A 120 2.48 0.15 12.53
N PRO A 121 2.22 -1.04 13.10
CA PRO A 121 2.52 -1.30 14.51
C PRO A 121 4.03 -1.50 14.78
N GLU A 122 4.83 -1.75 13.75
CA GLU A 122 6.30 -1.77 13.86
C GLU A 122 6.91 -0.37 13.96
N LEU A 123 6.24 0.67 13.46
CA LEU A 123 6.68 2.06 13.64
C LEU A 123 6.32 2.55 15.04
N SER A 124 5.04 2.43 15.39
CA SER A 124 4.54 2.73 16.72
C SER A 124 3.19 2.10 16.98
N THR A 125 2.94 1.78 18.24
CA THR A 125 1.61 1.40 18.75
C THR A 125 0.96 2.51 19.57
N SER A 126 1.67 3.62 19.83
CA SER A 126 1.15 4.76 20.58
C SER A 126 0.37 5.68 19.65
N ARG A 127 -0.88 5.97 20.02
CA ARG A 127 -1.72 6.94 19.30
C ARG A 127 -1.14 8.35 19.46
N GLU A 128 -0.59 8.64 20.63
CA GLU A 128 -0.01 9.93 20.99
C GLU A 128 1.16 10.29 20.08
N GLU A 129 1.99 9.32 19.69
CA GLU A 129 3.09 9.53 18.73
C GLU A 129 2.59 9.92 17.34
N TYR A 130 1.56 9.25 16.81
CA TYR A 130 0.94 9.62 15.54
C TYR A 130 0.30 11.01 15.60
N LEU A 131 -0.37 11.34 16.72
CA LEU A 131 -1.01 12.64 16.91
C LEU A 131 0.03 13.77 17.03
N ASP A 132 1.11 13.56 17.78
CA ASP A 132 2.22 14.52 17.89
C ASP A 132 2.91 14.74 16.53
N PHE A 133 3.11 13.67 15.74
CA PHE A 133 3.62 13.79 14.39
C PHE A 133 2.70 14.64 13.49
N CYS A 134 1.38 14.39 13.52
CA CYS A 134 0.40 15.19 12.79
C CYS A 134 0.37 16.65 13.26
N ALA A 135 0.42 16.89 14.57
CA ALA A 135 0.43 18.24 15.15
C ALA A 135 1.66 19.06 14.70
N LYS A 136 2.75 18.38 14.36
CA LYS A 136 3.99 18.97 13.81
C LYS A 136 3.96 19.12 12.27
N GLY A 137 2.79 18.96 11.64
CA GLY A 137 2.59 19.08 10.21
C GLY A 137 2.90 17.80 9.41
N GLY A 138 3.09 16.67 10.10
CA GLY A 138 3.23 15.36 9.46
C GLY A 138 1.95 14.92 8.76
N LYS A 139 2.10 14.08 7.74
CA LYS A 139 1.00 13.47 6.98
C LYS A 139 1.09 11.95 7.05
N LEU A 140 -0.06 11.30 7.07
CA LEU A 140 -0.16 9.85 7.23
C LEU A 140 -0.61 9.18 5.92
N CYS A 141 -0.06 8.00 5.66
CA CYS A 141 -0.70 6.99 4.83
C CYS A 141 -1.47 6.03 5.75
N TRP A 142 -2.79 5.96 5.58
CA TRP A 142 -3.63 5.05 6.37
C TRP A 142 -3.74 3.70 5.68
N ASP A 143 -3.05 2.68 6.20
CA ASP A 143 -3.17 1.30 5.71
C ASP A 143 -4.19 0.50 6.53
N THR A 144 -5.25 0.02 5.85
CA THR A 144 -6.38 -0.64 6.49
C THR A 144 -6.04 -1.97 7.16
N LEU A 145 -4.97 -2.66 6.74
CA LEU A 145 -4.50 -3.88 7.42
C LEU A 145 -3.59 -3.53 8.59
N HIS A 146 -2.67 -2.60 8.40
CA HIS A 146 -1.66 -2.26 9.39
C HIS A 146 -2.25 -1.66 10.66
N VAL A 147 -3.29 -0.84 10.56
CA VAL A 147 -3.94 -0.25 11.74
C VAL A 147 -4.67 -1.25 12.65
N ARG A 148 -5.02 -2.44 12.13
CA ARG A 148 -5.80 -3.46 12.87
C ARG A 148 -4.99 -4.69 13.28
N ARG A 149 -3.87 -4.96 12.61
CA ARG A 149 -3.09 -6.17 12.90
C ARG A 149 -2.19 -6.01 14.12
N LYS A 150 -1.82 -7.15 14.70
CA LYS A 150 -0.72 -7.26 15.68
C LYS A 150 0.63 -6.95 15.04
N LYS A 151 1.64 -6.68 15.86
CA LYS A 151 3.03 -6.66 15.40
C LYS A 151 3.43 -8.01 14.82
N ARG A 152 4.43 -8.00 13.94
CA ARG A 152 4.97 -9.24 13.33
C ARG A 152 5.54 -10.24 14.33
N ASP A 153 5.98 -9.79 15.51
CA ASP A 153 6.43 -10.65 16.62
C ASP A 153 5.27 -11.26 17.43
N GLY A 154 4.02 -10.95 17.07
CA GLY A 154 2.81 -11.43 17.73
C GLY A 154 2.35 -10.57 18.93
N SER A 155 3.13 -9.56 19.32
CA SER A 155 2.74 -8.63 20.38
C SER A 155 1.58 -7.72 19.95
N PRO A 156 0.86 -7.09 20.90
CA PRO A 156 -0.27 -6.21 20.59
C PRO A 156 0.09 -5.11 19.58
N GLY A 157 -0.85 -4.83 18.68
CA GLY A 157 -0.76 -3.75 17.69
C GLY A 157 -1.22 -2.41 18.24
N ILE A 158 -1.73 -1.55 17.36
CA ILE A 158 -2.34 -0.27 17.73
C ILE A 158 -3.67 -0.56 18.46
N ASP A 159 -3.89 0.07 19.62
CA ASP A 159 -5.11 -0.13 20.41
C ASP A 159 -6.33 0.55 19.78
N GLY A 160 -7.10 -0.21 18.99
CA GLY A 160 -8.35 0.22 18.36
C GLY A 160 -8.13 1.33 17.33
N TRP A 161 -8.24 0.98 16.05
CA TRP A 161 -8.01 1.95 14.97
C TRP A 161 -9.00 3.11 15.02
N GLU A 162 -10.22 2.89 15.53
CA GLU A 162 -11.29 3.88 15.66
C GLU A 162 -10.85 5.04 16.54
N LYS A 163 -10.22 4.74 17.69
CA LYS A 163 -9.79 5.78 18.62
C LYS A 163 -8.68 6.64 18.03
N LEU A 164 -7.77 6.04 17.28
CA LEU A 164 -6.74 6.78 16.55
C LEU A 164 -7.40 7.63 15.46
N PHE A 165 -8.25 7.02 14.64
CA PHE A 165 -8.96 7.66 13.55
C PHE A 165 -9.75 8.88 14.01
N ASP A 166 -10.53 8.75 15.07
CA ASP A 166 -11.37 9.84 15.60
C ASP A 166 -10.53 11.03 16.06
N ALA A 167 -9.37 10.77 16.67
CA ALA A 167 -8.47 11.80 17.19
C ALA A 167 -7.64 12.51 16.10
N LEU A 168 -7.50 11.93 14.90
CA LEU A 168 -6.74 12.55 13.82
C LEU A 168 -7.39 13.87 13.36
N PRO A 169 -6.61 14.95 13.14
CA PRO A 169 -7.14 16.18 12.60
C PRO A 169 -7.59 16.02 11.14
N GLU A 170 -8.42 16.95 10.67
CA GLU A 170 -8.79 17.01 9.25
C GLU A 170 -7.54 17.12 8.36
N GLY A 171 -7.54 16.39 7.25
CA GLY A 171 -6.41 16.35 6.32
C GLY A 171 -5.12 15.72 6.86
N ALA A 172 -5.16 15.02 8.01
CA ALA A 172 -4.02 14.26 8.51
C ALA A 172 -3.60 13.11 7.57
N VAL A 173 -4.58 12.45 6.95
CA VAL A 173 -4.37 11.37 5.99
C VAL A 173 -4.25 11.94 4.59
N GLU A 174 -3.09 11.74 3.96
CA GLU A 174 -2.79 12.16 2.60
C GLU A 174 -3.00 11.03 1.59
N LEU A 175 -2.88 9.77 2.02
CA LEU A 175 -3.05 8.57 1.20
C LEU A 175 -3.74 7.48 2.01
N ILE A 176 -4.53 6.63 1.34
CA ILE A 176 -5.14 5.44 1.95
C ILE A 176 -4.60 4.21 1.22
N HIS A 177 -4.07 3.23 1.95
CA HIS A 177 -3.83 1.88 1.43
C HIS A 177 -5.00 0.98 1.82
N VAL A 178 -5.73 0.48 0.83
CA VAL A 178 -6.80 -0.51 0.99
C VAL A 178 -6.17 -1.89 0.86
N HIS A 179 -5.66 -2.39 1.98
CA HIS A 179 -4.90 -3.62 2.06
C HIS A 179 -5.79 -4.80 2.47
N LEU A 180 -6.02 -5.71 1.53
CA LEU A 180 -6.84 -6.90 1.75
C LEU A 180 -5.97 -8.14 1.93
N GLU A 181 -6.17 -8.86 3.03
CA GLU A 181 -5.60 -10.19 3.15
C GLU A 181 -6.28 -11.16 2.18
N LYS A 182 -5.52 -12.18 1.74
CA LYS A 182 -6.03 -13.20 0.82
C LYS A 182 -7.30 -13.90 1.36
N ALA A 183 -7.36 -14.13 2.66
CA ALA A 183 -8.50 -14.78 3.31
C ALA A 183 -9.76 -13.90 3.32
N GLU A 184 -9.58 -12.57 3.28
CA GLU A 184 -10.67 -11.60 3.42
C GLU A 184 -11.28 -11.19 2.07
N THR A 185 -10.54 -11.40 0.98
CA THR A 185 -10.94 -10.94 -0.36
C THR A 185 -12.36 -11.38 -0.73
N SER A 186 -12.76 -12.61 -0.41
CA SER A 186 -14.11 -13.10 -0.73
C SER A 186 -15.20 -12.38 0.07
N ALA A 187 -14.97 -12.12 1.35
CA ALA A 187 -15.92 -11.42 2.22
C ALA A 187 -15.99 -9.93 1.88
N TYR A 188 -14.86 -9.34 1.47
CA TYR A 188 -14.80 -7.98 0.95
C TYR A 188 -15.69 -7.83 -0.29
N LEU A 189 -15.50 -8.70 -1.28
CA LEU A 189 -16.22 -8.66 -2.56
C LEU A 189 -17.73 -8.91 -2.43
N SER A 190 -18.16 -9.77 -1.50
CA SER A 190 -19.58 -10.01 -1.25
C SER A 190 -20.23 -8.91 -0.39
N GLY A 191 -19.45 -7.96 0.12
CA GLY A 191 -19.89 -6.93 1.06
C GLY A 191 -20.16 -7.45 2.47
N ALA A 192 -19.71 -8.66 2.80
CA ALA A 192 -19.86 -9.27 4.12
C ALA A 192 -18.80 -8.81 5.14
N SER A 193 -17.74 -8.11 4.70
CA SER A 193 -16.72 -7.55 5.60
C SER A 193 -17.22 -6.23 6.24
N ALA A 194 -17.94 -6.36 7.35
CA ALA A 194 -18.52 -5.22 8.07
C ALA A 194 -17.46 -4.21 8.55
N GLU A 195 -16.36 -4.69 9.13
CA GLU A 195 -15.26 -3.84 9.62
C GLU A 195 -14.59 -3.04 8.48
N SER A 196 -14.30 -3.69 7.34
CA SER A 196 -13.72 -2.99 6.18
C SER A 196 -14.68 -1.94 5.63
N ALA A 197 -15.97 -2.26 5.56
CA ALA A 197 -16.99 -1.33 5.09
C ALA A 197 -17.11 -0.11 6.02
N GLU A 198 -17.11 -0.33 7.33
CA GLU A 198 -17.16 0.71 8.35
C GLU A 198 -15.93 1.63 8.27
N MET A 199 -14.72 1.05 8.27
CA MET A 199 -13.47 1.81 8.21
C MET A 199 -13.38 2.63 6.92
N LEU A 200 -13.67 2.03 5.76
CA LEU A 200 -13.62 2.73 4.48
C LEU A 200 -14.70 3.81 4.38
N SER A 201 -15.90 3.57 4.93
CA SER A 201 -16.93 4.62 5.00
C SER A 201 -16.53 5.78 5.92
N ALA A 202 -15.87 5.50 7.04
CA ALA A 202 -15.34 6.52 7.94
C ALA A 202 -14.24 7.35 7.26
N LEU A 203 -13.24 6.69 6.66
CA LEU A 203 -12.18 7.33 5.87
C LEU A 203 -12.73 8.16 4.72
N GLY A 204 -13.72 7.61 4.02
CA GLY A 204 -14.43 8.27 2.93
C GLY A 204 -15.00 9.63 3.34
N ARG A 205 -15.73 9.64 4.46
CA ARG A 205 -16.36 10.85 5.01
C ARG A 205 -15.36 11.87 5.55
N LYS A 206 -14.31 11.42 6.24
CA LYS A 206 -13.36 12.33 6.93
C LYS A 206 -12.24 12.85 6.02
N PHE A 207 -11.80 12.05 5.04
CA PHE A 207 -10.68 12.35 4.15
C PHE A 207 -11.10 12.24 2.68
N LEU A 208 -12.07 13.06 2.27
CA LEU A 208 -12.76 13.01 0.97
C LEU A 208 -11.83 13.03 -0.26
N GLN A 209 -10.67 13.69 -0.17
CA GLN A 209 -9.77 13.92 -1.30
C GLN A 209 -8.52 13.03 -1.28
N ALA A 210 -8.30 12.25 -0.21
CA ALA A 210 -7.10 11.40 -0.12
C ALA A 210 -7.16 10.29 -1.20
N PRO A 211 -6.17 10.16 -2.10
CA PRO A 211 -6.14 9.05 -3.03
C PRO A 211 -6.13 7.71 -2.30
N ALA A 212 -6.64 6.66 -2.94
CA ALA A 212 -6.66 5.31 -2.38
C ALA A 212 -5.86 4.36 -3.27
N ILE A 213 -4.86 3.69 -2.71
CA ILE A 213 -4.15 2.60 -3.38
C ILE A 213 -4.71 1.28 -2.91
N ILE A 214 -5.12 0.44 -3.86
CA ILE A 214 -5.57 -0.91 -3.56
C ILE A 214 -4.34 -1.82 -3.48
N GLU A 215 -4.23 -2.52 -2.36
CA GLU A 215 -3.19 -3.53 -2.11
C GLU A 215 -3.86 -4.87 -1.87
N VAL A 216 -3.93 -5.67 -2.93
CA VAL A 216 -4.39 -7.05 -2.82
C VAL A 216 -3.22 -7.99 -2.99
N PHE A 217 -3.22 -9.07 -2.21
CA PHE A 217 -2.22 -10.12 -2.37
C PHE A 217 -2.15 -10.58 -3.85
N PRO A 218 -0.95 -10.79 -4.41
CA PRO A 218 -0.75 -11.23 -5.78
C PRO A 218 -1.75 -12.30 -6.26
N PRO A 219 -2.61 -12.00 -7.25
CA PRO A 219 -3.49 -12.99 -7.83
C PRO A 219 -2.67 -13.88 -8.77
N LEU A 220 -2.33 -15.08 -8.32
CA LEU A 220 -1.78 -16.13 -9.19
C LEU A 220 -2.89 -16.71 -10.07
N LYS A 221 -3.41 -15.89 -11.00
CA LYS A 221 -4.48 -16.23 -11.94
C LYS A 221 -4.11 -15.77 -13.35
N ASN A 222 -4.84 -16.27 -14.34
CA ASN A 222 -4.72 -15.76 -15.71
C ASN A 222 -5.12 -14.27 -15.76
N LEU A 223 -4.63 -13.55 -16.77
CA LEU A 223 -4.80 -12.10 -16.92
C LEU A 223 -6.26 -11.65 -16.83
N ARG A 224 -7.19 -12.34 -17.50
CA ARG A 224 -8.60 -11.95 -17.53
C ARG A 224 -9.24 -12.04 -16.15
N THR A 225 -8.97 -13.12 -15.42
CA THR A 225 -9.47 -13.31 -14.06
C THR A 225 -8.84 -12.33 -13.09
N THR A 226 -7.56 -12.00 -13.25
CA THR A 226 -6.89 -10.97 -12.46
C THR A 226 -7.54 -9.60 -12.68
N LEU A 227 -7.73 -9.16 -13.93
CA LEU A 227 -8.35 -7.87 -14.22
C LEU A 227 -9.78 -7.77 -13.70
N ARG A 228 -10.58 -8.83 -13.85
CA ARG A 228 -11.93 -8.88 -13.29
C ARG A 228 -11.92 -8.73 -11.77
N LEU A 229 -11.09 -9.49 -11.08
CA LEU A 229 -10.96 -9.40 -9.62
C LEU A 229 -10.60 -7.96 -9.19
N LEU A 230 -9.61 -7.35 -9.85
CA LEU A 230 -9.18 -6.00 -9.52
C LEU A 230 -10.28 -4.96 -9.78
N SER A 231 -11.06 -5.12 -10.86
CA SER A 231 -12.20 -4.25 -11.15
C SER A 231 -13.33 -4.42 -10.13
N ASP A 232 -13.62 -5.66 -9.72
CA ASP A 232 -14.62 -5.95 -8.69
C ASP A 232 -14.20 -5.36 -7.33
N VAL A 233 -12.92 -5.48 -6.95
CA VAL A 233 -12.37 -4.84 -5.73
C VAL A 233 -12.53 -3.33 -5.81
N LEU A 234 -12.10 -2.70 -6.91
CA LEU A 234 -12.21 -1.26 -7.10
C LEU A 234 -13.66 -0.77 -6.94
N THR A 235 -14.62 -1.49 -7.55
CA THR A 235 -16.05 -1.14 -7.48
C THR A 235 -16.55 -1.13 -6.04
N VAL A 236 -16.20 -2.15 -5.25
CA VAL A 236 -16.58 -2.21 -3.83
C VAL A 236 -15.87 -1.11 -3.02
N THR A 237 -14.58 -0.88 -3.28
CA THR A 237 -13.80 0.17 -2.63
C THR A 237 -14.39 1.57 -2.89
N GLN A 238 -14.75 1.88 -4.14
CA GLN A 238 -15.41 3.13 -4.53
C GLN A 238 -16.76 3.30 -3.81
N LYS A 239 -17.56 2.24 -3.75
CA LYS A 239 -18.85 2.27 -3.05
C LYS A 239 -18.69 2.63 -1.57
N TRP A 240 -17.65 2.14 -0.90
CA TRP A 240 -17.45 2.36 0.53
C TRP A 240 -16.73 3.66 0.84
N LEU A 241 -15.77 4.09 0.03
CA LEU A 241 -15.08 5.37 0.23
C LEU A 241 -15.92 6.59 -0.19
N GLY A 242 -16.97 6.38 -0.98
CA GLY A 242 -17.77 7.46 -1.58
C GLY A 242 -16.96 8.32 -2.54
#